data_AF-A0A1W9QUV3-F1
#
_entry.id   AF-A0A1W9QUV3-F1
#
_cell.length_a   1.000
_cell.length_b   1.000
_cell.length_c   1.000
_cell.angle_alpha   90.00
_cell.angle_beta   90.00
_cell.angle_gamma   90.00
#
_symmetry.space_group_name_H-M   'P 1'
#
loop_
_entity.id
_entity.type
_entity.pdbx_description
1 polymer ?
#
loop_
_entity_poly.entity_id
_entity_poly.type
_entity_poly.pdbx_seq_one_letter_code
_entity_poly.pdbx_strand_id
1 'polypeptide(L)'
;MSFCTWEVLVSDIVFEKFNLAEQYIKEGVVGITSRADCFHIALATLNNADVLVSWNFKHIVNYKRIRGYNAVNYKLGYKILDIRTPREILDNEK
;
A
#
# COMPACT_ATOMS: atom_id res chain seq x y z
N MET A 1 -8.09 -14.07 37.25
CA MET A 1 -8.07 -12.59 37.31
C MET A 1 -7.31 -12.13 36.08
N SER A 2 -8.06 -11.77 35.04
CA SER A 2 -7.55 -11.44 33.70
C SER A 2 -6.94 -10.04 33.73
N PHE A 3 -5.67 -9.91 33.37
CA PHE A 3 -4.99 -8.62 33.23
C PHE A 3 -4.55 -8.45 31.78
N CYS A 4 -5.26 -7.57 31.09
CA CYS A 4 -4.76 -6.60 30.10
C CYS A 4 -3.47 -6.96 29.34
N THR A 5 -3.60 -7.49 28.13
CA THR A 5 -2.55 -7.50 27.10
C THR A 5 -2.97 -6.59 25.94
N TRP A 6 -2.95 -5.27 26.13
CA TRP A 6 -3.26 -4.30 25.06
C TRP A 6 -2.06 -3.42 24.65
N GLU A 7 -0.87 -3.64 25.21
CA GLU A 7 0.33 -2.80 24.95
C GLU A 7 1.36 -3.38 23.96
N VAL A 8 1.15 -4.58 23.41
CA VAL A 8 2.17 -5.28 22.58
C VAL A 8 1.80 -5.39 21.09
N LEU A 9 0.60 -5.03 20.66
CA LEU A 9 0.15 -5.28 19.27
C LEU A 9 0.54 -4.19 18.24
N VAL A 10 1.12 -3.07 18.66
CA VAL A 10 1.40 -1.95 17.73
C VAL A 10 2.76 -2.12 17.01
N SER A 11 3.75 -2.79 17.61
CA SER A 11 5.11 -2.86 17.03
C SER A 11 5.18 -3.70 15.76
N ASP A 12 4.59 -4.88 15.77
CA ASP A 12 4.84 -5.89 14.73
C ASP A 12 4.18 -5.48 13.40
N ILE A 13 2.94 -4.99 13.49
CA ILE A 13 2.19 -4.45 12.36
C ILE A 13 2.89 -3.22 11.76
N VAL A 14 3.47 -2.36 12.60
CA VAL A 14 4.20 -1.18 12.13
C VAL A 14 5.50 -1.61 11.45
N PHE A 15 6.23 -2.57 12.02
CA PHE A 15 7.47 -3.08 11.45
C PHE A 15 7.25 -3.74 10.08
N GLU A 16 6.20 -4.54 9.93
CA GLU A 16 5.86 -5.18 8.66
C GLU A 16 5.52 -4.15 7.57
N LYS A 17 4.78 -3.08 7.93
CA LYS A 17 4.53 -1.94 7.04
C LYS A 17 5.83 -1.25 6.60
N PHE A 18 6.74 -0.99 7.54
CA PHE A 18 8.05 -0.39 7.25
C PHE A 18 8.83 -1.27 6.27
N ASN A 19 8.89 -2.57 6.53
CA ASN A 19 9.66 -3.51 5.70
C ASN A 19 9.09 -3.61 4.28
N LEU A 20 7.76 -3.68 4.14
CA LEU A 20 7.10 -3.70 2.84
C LEU A 20 7.32 -2.41 2.06
N ALA A 21 7.25 -1.25 2.74
CA ALA A 21 7.52 0.05 2.14
C ALA A 21 8.97 0.19 1.64
N GLU A 22 9.95 -0.29 2.43
CA GLU A 22 11.36 -0.33 2.01
C GLU A 22 11.58 -1.26 0.82
N GLN A 23 10.88 -2.38 0.75
CA GLN A 23 10.99 -3.31 -0.37
C GLN A 23 10.59 -2.64 -1.68
N TYR A 24 9.54 -1.80 -1.69
CA TYR A 24 9.16 -1.05 -2.89
C TYR A 24 10.23 -0.07 -3.36
N ILE A 25 10.92 0.58 -2.43
CA ILE A 25 12.04 1.49 -2.74
C ILE A 25 13.24 0.70 -3.26
N LYS A 26 13.56 -0.43 -2.62
CA LYS A 26 14.66 -1.32 -3.01
C LYS A 26 14.47 -1.92 -4.40
N GLU A 27 13.25 -2.28 -4.76
CA GLU A 27 12.88 -2.75 -6.10
C GLU A 27 12.78 -1.61 -7.13
N GLY A 28 12.98 -0.36 -6.72
CA GLY A 28 13.04 0.79 -7.62
C GLY A 28 11.68 1.24 -8.15
N VAL A 29 10.57 0.85 -7.49
CA VAL A 29 9.21 1.25 -7.89
C VAL A 29 9.05 2.78 -7.76
N VAL A 30 9.63 3.36 -6.70
CA VAL A 30 9.69 4.80 -6.49
C VAL A 30 11.00 5.23 -5.84
N GLY A 31 11.35 6.50 -6.02
CA GLY A 31 12.47 7.12 -5.33
C GLY A 31 12.21 7.30 -3.84
N ILE A 32 13.30 7.49 -3.08
CA ILE A 32 13.32 7.67 -1.62
C ILE A 32 12.41 8.81 -1.14
N THR A 33 12.19 9.82 -1.98
CA THR A 33 11.31 10.97 -1.69
C THR A 33 9.83 10.60 -1.56
N SER A 34 9.40 9.43 -2.06
CA SER A 34 8.01 8.94 -2.02
C SER A 34 7.79 7.85 -0.96
N ARG A 35 8.58 7.84 0.12
CA ARG A 35 8.44 6.86 1.21
C ARG A 35 7.06 6.89 1.88
N ALA A 36 6.48 8.07 2.04
CA ALA A 36 5.12 8.23 2.58
C ALA A 36 4.05 7.55 1.69
N ASP A 37 4.17 7.66 0.36
CA ASP A 37 3.26 7.00 -0.58
C ASP A 37 3.37 5.46 -0.47
N CYS A 38 4.60 4.94 -0.36
CA CYS A 38 4.85 3.50 -0.14
C CYS A 38 4.19 2.99 1.13
N PHE A 39 4.20 3.81 2.18
CA PHE A 39 3.55 3.51 3.44
C PHE A 39 2.05 3.33 3.31
N HIS A 40 1.39 4.24 2.59
CA HIS A 40 -0.05 4.15 2.35
C HIS A 40 -0.42 2.88 1.58
N ILE A 41 0.38 2.52 0.58
CA ILE A 41 0.17 1.31 -0.23
C ILE A 41 0.43 0.04 0.60
N ALA A 42 1.51 0.01 1.38
CA ALA A 42 1.81 -1.09 2.29
C ALA A 42 0.68 -1.30 3.30
N LEU A 43 0.14 -0.20 3.85
CA LEU A 43 -1.00 -0.25 4.76
C LEU A 43 -2.24 -0.84 4.07
N ALA A 44 -2.59 -0.37 2.87
CA ALA A 44 -3.74 -0.89 2.13
C ALA A 44 -3.58 -2.38 1.80
N THR A 45 -2.37 -2.79 1.41
CA THR A 45 -2.02 -4.18 1.08
C THR A 45 -2.16 -5.08 2.31
N LEU A 46 -1.62 -4.69 3.46
CA LEU A 46 -1.68 -5.48 4.70
C LEU A 46 -3.10 -5.58 5.27
N ASN A 47 -3.96 -4.59 5.00
CA ASN A 47 -5.38 -4.66 5.33
C ASN A 47 -6.21 -5.42 4.29
N ASN A 48 -5.58 -6.07 3.31
CA ASN A 48 -6.25 -6.81 2.22
C ASN A 48 -7.27 -6.00 1.43
N ALA A 49 -7.07 -4.68 1.33
CA ALA A 49 -7.96 -3.79 0.60
C ALA A 49 -8.08 -4.23 -0.88
N ASP A 50 -9.30 -4.22 -1.42
CA ASP A 50 -9.56 -4.54 -2.82
C ASP A 50 -9.16 -3.38 -3.74
N VAL A 51 -9.54 -2.15 -3.35
CA VAL A 51 -9.32 -0.94 -4.15
C VAL A 51 -8.73 0.16 -3.28
N LEU A 52 -7.63 0.76 -3.75
CA LEU A 52 -7.05 1.98 -3.20
C LEU A 52 -7.39 3.15 -4.12
N VAL A 53 -8.14 4.10 -3.59
CA VAL A 53 -8.50 5.31 -4.31
C VAL A 53 -7.55 6.43 -3.94
N SER A 54 -6.90 7.05 -4.93
CA SER A 54 -5.99 8.17 -4.68
C SER A 54 -6.12 9.29 -5.71
N TRP A 55 -6.01 10.53 -5.25
CA TRP A 55 -5.89 11.73 -6.08
C TRP A 55 -4.42 12.02 -6.46
N ASN A 56 -3.44 11.23 -6.01
CA ASN A 56 -2.02 11.48 -6.28
C ASN A 56 -1.56 10.85 -7.61
N PHE A 57 -1.85 11.55 -8.72
CA PHE A 57 -1.52 11.11 -10.08
C PHE A 57 -0.01 11.00 -10.37
N LYS A 58 0.81 11.85 -9.74
CA LYS A 58 2.27 11.84 -9.99
C LYS A 58 2.96 10.66 -9.33
N HIS A 59 2.52 10.26 -8.13
CA HIS A 59 3.27 9.31 -7.33
C HIS A 59 2.61 7.95 -7.08
N ILE A 60 1.28 7.88 -6.97
CA ILE A 60 0.55 6.64 -6.64
C ILE A 60 -0.14 6.07 -7.88
N VAL A 61 -0.86 6.90 -8.64
CA VAL A 61 -1.70 6.42 -9.76
C VAL A 61 -0.93 6.29 -11.09
N ASN A 62 0.40 6.33 -11.07
CA ASN A 62 1.17 6.07 -12.29
C ASN A 62 1.11 4.57 -12.62
N TYR A 63 0.56 4.21 -13.78
CA TYR A 63 0.42 2.81 -14.22
C TYR A 63 1.70 1.97 -14.09
N LYS A 64 2.88 2.54 -14.41
CA LYS A 64 4.17 1.84 -14.24
C LYS A 64 4.46 1.52 -12.78
N ARG A 65 4.11 2.44 -11.87
CA ARG A 65 4.30 2.26 -10.42
C ARG A 65 3.29 1.28 -9.85
N ILE A 66 2.01 1.37 -10.24
CA ILE A 66 0.97 0.40 -9.86
C ILE A 66 1.43 -1.03 -10.20
N ARG A 67 1.95 -1.23 -11.43
CA ARG A 67 2.55 -2.51 -11.83
C ARG A 67 3.74 -2.91 -10.97
N GLY A 68 4.62 -1.97 -10.62
CA GLY A 68 5.76 -2.22 -9.74
C GLY A 68 5.34 -2.64 -8.33
N TYR A 69 4.41 -1.92 -7.70
CA TYR A 69 3.87 -2.27 -6.38
C TYR A 69 3.23 -3.66 -6.41
N ASN A 70 2.40 -3.94 -7.42
CA ASN A 70 1.74 -5.23 -7.55
C ASN A 70 2.73 -6.37 -7.86
N ALA A 71 3.81 -6.11 -8.58
CA ALA A 71 4.87 -7.10 -8.80
C ALA A 71 5.58 -7.47 -7.48
N VAL A 72 5.89 -6.47 -6.65
CA VAL A 72 6.49 -6.71 -5.32
C VAL A 72 5.50 -7.43 -4.40
N ASN A 73 4.22 -7.02 -4.38
CA ASN A 73 3.18 -7.70 -3.61
C ASN A 73 3.03 -9.16 -4.02
N TYR A 74 2.94 -9.43 -5.32
CA TYR A 74 2.85 -10.78 -5.85
C TYR A 74 4.05 -11.65 -5.46
N LYS A 75 5.27 -11.09 -5.54
CA LYS A 75 6.52 -11.79 -5.16
C LYS A 75 6.56 -12.16 -3.67
N LEU A 76 5.95 -11.34 -2.82
CA LEU A 76 5.85 -11.56 -1.38
C LEU A 76 4.61 -12.37 -0.96
N GLY A 77 3.73 -12.73 -1.91
CA GLY A 77 2.49 -13.47 -1.64
C GLY A 77 1.34 -12.61 -1.13
N TYR A 78 1.43 -11.28 -1.22
CA TYR A 78 0.35 -10.38 -0.87
C TYR A 78 -0.67 -10.24 -2.01
N LYS A 79 -1.88 -9.80 -1.64
CA LYS A 79 -2.96 -9.49 -2.57
C LYS A 79 -2.57 -8.37 -3.53
N ILE A 80 -3.00 -8.49 -4.77
CA ILE A 80 -2.88 -7.44 -5.79
C ILE A 80 -3.84 -6.32 -5.43
N LEU A 81 -3.32 -5.09 -5.37
CA LEU A 81 -4.10 -3.90 -5.05
C LEU A 81 -4.55 -3.21 -6.34
N ASP A 82 -5.86 -2.98 -6.49
CA ASP A 82 -6.35 -2.14 -7.59
C ASP A 82 -6.25 -0.67 -7.18
N ILE A 83 -5.37 0.10 -7.83
CA ILE A 83 -5.16 1.51 -7.52
C ILE A 83 -5.86 2.33 -8.59
N ARG A 84 -6.86 3.11 -8.20
CA ARG A 84 -7.70 3.88 -9.12
C ARG A 84 -7.82 5.32 -8.72
N THR A 85 -8.18 6.14 -9.70
CA THR A 85 -8.54 7.53 -9.46
C THR A 85 -10.02 7.62 -9.06
N PRO A 86 -10.38 8.57 -8.19
CA PRO A 86 -11.77 8.87 -7.87
C PRO A 86 -12.65 9.07 -9.11
N ARG A 87 -12.10 9.70 -10.16
CA ARG A 87 -12.82 9.93 -11.41
C ARG A 87 -13.18 8.63 -12.14
N GLU A 88 -12.34 7.60 -12.07
CA GLU A 88 -12.65 6.28 -12.65
C GLU A 88 -13.69 5.50 -11.85
N ILE A 89 -13.90 5.83 -10.57
CA ILE A 89 -14.87 5.17 -9.69
C ILE A 89 -16.21 5.90 -9.66
N LEU A 90 -16.19 7.22 -9.86
CA LEU A 90 -17.37 8.09 -9.86
C LEU A 90 -18.15 8.06 -11.18
N ASP A 91 -17.76 7.24 -12.16
CA ASP A 91 -18.59 6.92 -13.33
C ASP A 91 -19.74 5.98 -12.93
N ASN A 92 -20.57 6.43 -11.98
CA ASN A 92 -21.89 5.88 -11.72
C ASN A 92 -22.91 6.78 -12.42
N GLU A 93 -23.34 6.28 -13.59
CA GLU A 93 -24.68 6.43 -14.19
C GLU A 93 -25.26 7.85 -14.32
N LYS A 94 -25.29 8.34 -15.57
CA LYS A 94 -26.41 9.17 -16.03
C LYS A 94 -27.57 8.28 -16.42
#